data_AF-A0AAE6C655-F1
#
_entry.id   AF-A0AAE6C655-F1
#
_cell.length_a   1.000
_cell.length_b   1.000
_cell.length_c   1.000
_cell.angle_alpha   90.00
_cell.angle_beta   90.00
_cell.angle_gamma   90.00
#
_symmetry.space_group_name_H-M   'P 1'
#
loop_
_entity.id
_entity.type
_entity.pdbx_description
1 polymer ?
#
loop_
_entity_poly.entity_id
_entity_poly.type
_entity_poly.pdbx_seq_one_letter_code
_entity_poly.pdbx_strand_id
1 'polypeptide(L)'
;MTAGADDRKSDGPADVSTGPLTDRVHGPSPSKASRRALQGVSCIMNFFDKKLREAALERAAALPSLLEGEREPKWSIRMRPSGRYALCKDGEFWESTGLETEPEALSFLENWKLQCAALRDGTVDVRRSSATAIIEHRIKMVHKKKLRSAGVIESTLKALVPFVEGRQLRHLNDEWLDEAEEGMCENYSRTYFTNAVYFFRTAIRGWCRACSSAAILPFEAPPREAGRKIVLHKGQRDRVTRWSGGTEDYDAKTGKWTPIEEGLSLNEENCRQVTYRKMHLGLTFGSRPGVYECLGWEPNEEGGHLDLDAGIFHRVPLGASTASNKLAPSVPIPPQALAEYARWREADGDSPWVFRNLDGSPMHQRRQQEIFSDSMEGLGIPNMTGHILRHTAITMMIEMGETAAAISAVCGISIAVLHRVYDHSDNRAVQRLALGSMDRMML
;
A
#
# COMPACT_ATOMS: atom_id res chain seq x y z
N MET A 1 29.72 -61.08 -24.12
CA MET A 1 31.04 -61.55 -24.56
C MET A 1 32.08 -60.65 -23.91
N THR A 2 32.96 -61.27 -23.11
CA THR A 2 34.34 -60.86 -22.70
C THR A 2 34.54 -59.40 -22.21
N ALA A 3 34.72 -59.12 -20.91
CA ALA A 3 35.80 -59.50 -19.99
C ALA A 3 37.09 -58.66 -20.10
N GLY A 4 37.61 -58.28 -18.93
CA GLY A 4 39.00 -57.94 -18.65
C GLY A 4 39.33 -56.44 -18.72
N ALA A 5 40.19 -55.87 -17.88
CA ALA A 5 41.10 -56.51 -16.94
C ALA A 5 41.57 -55.51 -15.86
N ASP A 6 42.03 -56.15 -14.82
CA ASP A 6 42.51 -55.70 -13.54
C ASP A 6 43.98 -55.25 -13.59
N ASP A 7 44.41 -54.68 -12.47
CA ASP A 7 45.71 -54.89 -11.82
C ASP A 7 46.94 -53.96 -12.04
N ARG A 8 47.46 -53.54 -10.86
CA ARG A 8 48.87 -53.44 -10.39
C ARG A 8 49.66 -52.14 -10.64
N LYS A 9 49.97 -51.40 -9.57
CA LYS A 9 51.09 -51.53 -8.57
C LYS A 9 52.39 -50.87 -9.05
N SER A 10 52.97 -49.97 -8.24
CA SER A 10 54.26 -50.20 -7.54
C SER A 10 54.89 -48.90 -7.00
N ASP A 11 55.55 -49.06 -5.86
CA ASP A 11 56.18 -48.07 -4.99
C ASP A 11 57.62 -47.68 -5.37
N GLY A 12 58.00 -46.44 -5.01
CA GLY A 12 59.33 -46.08 -4.44
C GLY A 12 60.42 -45.54 -5.38
N PRO A 13 61.57 -45.05 -4.83
CA PRO A 13 61.71 -43.90 -3.90
C PRO A 13 62.93 -42.98 -4.23
N ALA A 14 63.21 -42.04 -3.31
CA ALA A 14 64.52 -41.41 -2.97
C ALA A 14 64.87 -39.99 -3.50
N ASP A 15 64.52 -39.00 -2.67
CA ASP A 15 65.37 -38.03 -1.95
C ASP A 15 66.84 -37.80 -2.36
N VAL A 16 67.20 -36.54 -2.69
CA VAL A 16 68.57 -35.97 -2.65
C VAL A 16 68.54 -34.45 -2.37
N SER A 17 68.81 -34.08 -1.11
CA SER A 17 69.81 -33.08 -0.67
C SER A 17 69.53 -31.55 -0.58
N THR A 18 70.03 -31.03 0.55
CA THR A 18 70.71 -29.74 0.83
C THR A 18 69.89 -28.46 1.13
N GLY A 19 70.21 -27.84 2.30
CA GLY A 19 69.57 -26.65 2.90
C GLY A 19 69.94 -25.30 2.25
N PRO A 20 69.85 -24.11 2.91
CA PRO A 20 70.01 -23.86 4.35
C PRO A 20 68.93 -22.97 5.03
N LEU A 21 69.04 -22.91 6.36
CA LEU A 21 68.32 -22.04 7.30
C LEU A 21 68.42 -20.55 6.95
N THR A 22 67.27 -19.86 6.95
CA THR A 22 67.20 -18.41 7.21
C THR A 22 66.08 -18.14 8.21
N ASP A 23 66.46 -17.52 9.33
CA ASP A 23 65.57 -17.09 10.40
C ASP A 23 64.55 -16.07 9.89
N ARG A 24 63.27 -16.44 9.92
CA ARG A 24 62.15 -15.50 9.88
C ARG A 24 61.53 -15.40 11.26
N VAL A 25 61.85 -14.32 11.96
CA VAL A 25 61.15 -13.86 13.17
C VAL A 25 59.65 -13.77 12.86
N HIS A 26 58.89 -14.77 13.30
CA HIS A 26 57.43 -14.73 13.28
C HIS A 26 56.96 -13.85 14.44
N GLY A 27 56.57 -12.61 14.14
CA GLY A 27 55.73 -11.84 15.05
C GLY A 27 54.44 -12.61 15.36
N PRO A 28 53.86 -12.46 16.56
CA PRO A 28 52.71 -13.25 16.98
C PRO A 28 51.55 -13.04 16.01
N SER A 29 51.08 -14.14 15.42
CA SER A 29 49.89 -14.15 14.59
C SER A 29 48.71 -13.53 15.36
N PRO A 30 48.00 -12.54 14.79
CA PRO A 30 46.86 -11.93 15.47
C PRO A 30 45.83 -13.00 15.83
N SER A 31 45.37 -12.96 17.08
CA SER A 31 44.38 -13.90 17.62
C SER A 31 43.12 -13.91 16.75
N LYS A 32 42.36 -15.02 16.76
CA LYS A 32 41.10 -15.15 16.01
C LYS A 32 40.11 -14.00 16.29
N ALA A 33 40.16 -13.41 17.49
CA ALA A 33 39.36 -12.24 17.86
C ALA A 33 39.82 -10.94 17.14
N SER A 34 41.14 -10.72 17.04
CA SER A 34 41.74 -9.59 16.31
C SER A 34 41.48 -9.66 14.80
N ARG A 35 41.52 -10.85 14.19
CA ARG A 35 41.17 -11.03 12.75
C ARG A 35 39.70 -10.74 12.46
N ARG A 36 38.79 -11.10 13.37
CA ARG A 36 37.35 -10.78 13.26
C ARG A 36 37.08 -9.28 13.41
N ALA A 37 37.79 -8.59 14.30
CA ALA A 37 37.67 -7.13 14.44
C ALA A 37 38.20 -6.39 13.20
N LEU A 38 39.33 -6.80 12.64
CA LEU A 38 39.88 -6.24 11.40
C LEU A 38 39.02 -6.55 10.16
N GLN A 39 38.42 -7.74 10.08
CA GLN A 39 37.42 -8.06 9.04
C GLN A 39 36.13 -7.25 9.23
N GLY A 40 35.68 -7.01 10.45
CA GLY A 40 34.54 -6.15 10.75
C GLY A 40 34.79 -4.70 10.33
N VAL A 41 35.94 -4.13 10.68
CA VAL A 41 36.34 -2.76 10.29
C VAL A 41 36.58 -2.65 8.79
N SER A 42 37.21 -3.64 8.14
CA SER A 42 37.38 -3.68 6.68
C SER A 42 36.04 -3.83 5.94
N CYS A 43 35.10 -4.62 6.47
CA CYS A 43 33.76 -4.76 5.88
C CYS A 43 32.94 -3.48 6.04
N ILE A 44 33.08 -2.78 7.17
CA ILE A 44 32.46 -1.48 7.43
C ILE A 44 33.07 -0.40 6.54
N MET A 45 34.41 -0.29 6.45
CA MET A 45 35.08 0.65 5.52
C MET A 45 34.71 0.36 4.07
N ASN A 46 34.70 -0.90 3.63
CA ASN A 46 34.25 -1.29 2.28
C ASN A 46 32.78 -0.93 2.03
N PHE A 47 31.91 -0.98 3.05
CA PHE A 47 30.52 -0.57 2.93
C PHE A 47 30.38 0.96 2.84
N PHE A 48 31.12 1.71 3.66
CA PHE A 48 31.17 3.18 3.60
C PHE A 48 31.77 3.68 2.29
N ASP A 49 32.87 3.08 1.83
CA ASP A 49 33.52 3.38 0.55
C ASP A 49 32.60 3.03 -0.63
N LYS A 50 31.85 1.92 -0.54
CA LYS A 50 30.83 1.58 -1.52
C LYS A 50 29.70 2.60 -1.54
N LYS A 51 29.21 3.06 -0.38
CA LYS A 51 28.16 4.08 -0.29
C LYS A 51 28.62 5.45 -0.76
N LEU A 52 29.85 5.86 -0.43
CA LEU A 52 30.46 7.08 -0.95
C LEU A 52 30.65 7.01 -2.47
N ARG A 53 31.11 5.85 -2.96
CA ARG A 53 31.27 5.61 -4.39
C ARG A 53 29.93 5.64 -5.12
N GLU A 54 28.90 4.98 -4.59
CA GLU A 54 27.53 5.05 -5.13
C GLU A 54 27.05 6.51 -5.20
N ALA A 55 27.22 7.28 -4.12
CA ALA A 55 26.84 8.70 -4.09
C ALA A 55 27.65 9.57 -5.06
N ALA A 56 28.95 9.28 -5.26
CA ALA A 56 29.79 9.97 -6.22
C ALA A 56 29.38 9.67 -7.67
N LEU A 57 29.05 8.41 -7.97
CA LEU A 57 28.50 8.00 -9.27
C LEU A 57 27.14 8.64 -9.54
N GLU A 58 26.26 8.70 -8.53
CA GLU A 58 24.96 9.41 -8.65
C GLU A 58 25.13 10.91 -8.91
N ARG A 59 26.07 11.59 -8.22
CA ARG A 59 26.38 13.01 -8.46
C ARG A 59 26.95 13.22 -9.86
N ALA A 60 27.86 12.35 -10.30
CA ALA A 60 28.45 12.41 -11.62
C ALA A 60 27.39 12.22 -12.72
N ALA A 61 26.46 11.28 -12.55
CA ALA A 61 25.35 11.04 -13.47
C ALA A 61 24.41 12.26 -13.61
N ALA A 62 24.26 13.07 -12.55
CA ALA A 62 23.38 14.24 -12.56
C ALA A 62 23.92 15.42 -13.39
N LEU A 63 25.24 15.50 -13.59
CA LEU A 63 25.89 16.51 -14.43
C LEU A 63 25.53 16.27 -15.93
N PRO A 64 25.47 17.30 -16.78
CA PRO A 64 25.29 17.12 -18.24
C PRO A 64 26.25 16.05 -18.77
N SER A 65 25.70 15.05 -19.46
CA SER A 65 26.47 13.99 -20.12
C SER A 65 27.31 14.61 -21.22
N LEU A 66 28.60 14.30 -21.26
CA LEU A 66 29.50 14.83 -22.29
C LEU A 66 29.78 13.87 -23.46
N LEU A 67 29.38 12.57 -23.46
CA LEU A 67 29.24 11.72 -24.68
C LEU A 67 28.83 10.24 -24.42
N GLU A 68 28.52 9.54 -25.52
CA GLU A 68 28.03 8.15 -25.64
C GLU A 68 29.12 7.06 -25.46
N GLY A 69 28.70 5.90 -24.95
CA GLY A 69 29.56 4.87 -24.37
C GLY A 69 30.36 4.01 -25.36
N GLU A 70 31.66 3.90 -25.10
CA GLU A 70 32.56 2.86 -25.60
C GLU A 70 33.56 2.42 -24.50
N ARG A 71 34.28 1.33 -24.75
CA ARG A 71 35.25 0.61 -23.87
C ARG A 71 36.20 1.54 -23.10
N GLU A 72 36.54 1.18 -21.85
CA GLU A 72 37.27 2.00 -20.86
C GLU A 72 38.65 2.46 -21.38
N PRO A 73 38.76 3.71 -21.86
CA PRO A 73 40.03 4.23 -22.33
C PRO A 73 40.78 4.87 -21.17
N LYS A 74 42.10 4.96 -21.29
CA LYS A 74 42.93 5.64 -20.31
C LYS A 74 42.76 7.15 -20.46
N TRP A 75 41.87 7.73 -19.66
CA TRP A 75 41.65 9.17 -19.60
C TRP A 75 42.75 9.91 -18.85
N SER A 76 43.32 10.95 -19.47
CA SER A 76 44.29 11.86 -18.86
C SER A 76 44.06 13.30 -19.32
N ILE A 77 44.60 14.27 -18.59
CA ILE A 77 44.68 15.66 -19.06
C ILE A 77 46.08 15.99 -19.57
N ARG A 78 46.17 16.90 -20.54
CA ARG A 78 47.44 17.44 -21.05
C ARG A 78 47.31 18.94 -21.30
N MET A 79 48.26 19.74 -20.81
CA MET A 79 48.32 21.17 -21.13
C MET A 79 48.70 21.37 -22.59
N ARG A 80 47.92 22.17 -23.32
CA ARG A 80 48.18 22.52 -24.72
C ARG A 80 49.03 23.79 -24.81
N PRO A 81 49.70 24.02 -25.95
CA PRO A 81 50.39 25.30 -26.23
C PRO A 81 49.48 26.54 -26.13
N SER A 82 48.16 26.36 -26.24
CA SER A 82 47.17 27.43 -26.07
C SER A 82 46.95 27.85 -24.60
N GLY A 83 47.68 27.29 -23.64
CA GLY A 83 47.48 27.55 -22.21
C GLY A 83 46.25 26.89 -21.60
N ARG A 84 45.58 25.98 -22.33
CA ARG A 84 44.38 25.26 -21.89
C ARG A 84 44.62 23.77 -21.80
N TYR A 85 43.96 23.11 -20.86
CA TYR A 85 44.03 21.67 -20.71
C TYR A 85 43.10 20.97 -21.70
N ALA A 86 43.57 19.86 -22.25
CA ALA A 86 42.79 18.95 -23.08
C ALA A 86 42.59 17.62 -22.39
N LEU A 87 41.42 17.04 -22.62
CA LEU A 87 41.11 15.67 -22.26
C LEU A 87 41.65 14.75 -23.36
N CYS A 88 42.39 13.73 -22.93
CA CYS A 88 42.99 12.74 -23.82
C CYS A 88 42.39 11.35 -23.55
N LYS A 89 42.09 10.62 -24.63
CA LYS A 89 41.60 9.24 -24.64
C LYS A 89 42.78 8.36 -25.11
N ASP A 90 43.25 7.44 -24.26
CA ASP A 90 44.38 6.55 -24.57
C ASP A 90 45.68 7.26 -25.01
N GLY A 91 45.89 8.48 -24.49
CA GLY A 91 47.06 9.30 -24.81
C GLY A 91 46.89 10.20 -26.05
N GLU A 92 45.81 10.03 -26.79
CA GLU A 92 45.44 10.88 -27.94
C GLU A 92 44.52 12.02 -27.51
N PHE A 93 44.64 13.16 -28.19
CA PHE A 93 43.73 14.29 -27.97
C PHE A 93 42.30 13.89 -28.33
N TRP A 94 41.37 14.13 -27.41
CA TRP A 94 39.97 13.86 -27.62
C TRP A 94 39.17 15.16 -27.71
N GLU A 95 39.24 16.00 -26.67
CA GLU A 95 38.56 17.30 -26.66
C GLU A 95 39.30 18.32 -25.80
N SER A 96 39.08 19.61 -26.07
CA SER A 96 39.56 20.69 -25.21
C SER A 96 38.64 20.83 -24.00
N THR A 97 39.18 20.86 -22.79
CA THR A 97 38.36 21.09 -21.57
C THR A 97 37.95 22.56 -21.42
N GLY A 98 38.67 23.48 -22.05
CA GLY A 98 38.47 24.93 -21.88
C GLY A 98 39.06 25.50 -20.59
N LEU A 99 39.61 24.66 -19.72
CA LEU A 99 40.14 25.03 -18.40
C LEU A 99 41.60 25.48 -18.53
N GLU A 100 41.95 26.51 -17.77
CA GLU A 100 43.26 27.18 -17.81
C GLU A 100 44.17 26.75 -16.64
N THR A 101 43.59 26.16 -15.59
CA THR A 101 44.34 25.73 -14.40
C THR A 101 44.38 24.21 -14.25
N GLU A 102 45.52 23.70 -13.76
CA GLU A 102 45.71 22.26 -13.49
C GLU A 102 44.71 21.69 -12.47
N PRO A 103 44.41 22.37 -11.34
CA PRO A 103 43.48 21.83 -10.35
C PRO A 103 42.06 21.68 -10.89
N GLU A 104 41.58 22.65 -11.67
CA GLU A 104 40.25 22.57 -12.31
C GLU A 104 40.23 21.44 -13.35
N ALA A 105 41.29 21.30 -14.15
CA ALA A 105 41.41 20.25 -15.15
C ALA A 105 41.47 18.84 -14.53
N LEU A 106 42.15 18.69 -13.39
CA LEU A 106 42.18 17.44 -12.63
C LEU A 106 40.81 17.11 -12.04
N SER A 107 40.14 18.09 -11.43
CA SER A 107 38.78 17.92 -10.92
C SER A 107 37.78 17.54 -12.03
N PHE A 108 37.92 18.16 -13.20
CA PHE A 108 37.15 17.81 -14.39
C PHE A 108 37.42 16.35 -14.82
N LEU A 109 38.68 15.92 -14.87
CA LEU A 109 39.06 14.54 -15.22
C LEU A 109 38.53 13.51 -14.22
N GLU A 110 38.52 13.83 -12.92
CA GLU A 110 37.94 12.95 -11.90
C GLU A 110 36.43 12.81 -12.08
N ASN A 111 35.72 13.94 -12.28
CA ASN A 111 34.29 13.93 -12.60
C ASN A 111 34.00 13.16 -13.90
N TRP A 112 34.84 13.33 -14.92
CA TRP A 112 34.76 12.62 -16.19
C TRP A 112 34.85 11.10 -16.00
N LYS A 113 35.86 10.64 -15.26
CA LYS A 113 36.04 9.21 -14.95
C LYS A 113 34.85 8.65 -14.18
N LEU A 114 34.31 9.41 -13.22
CA LEU A 114 33.11 9.04 -12.48
C LEU A 114 31.87 8.94 -13.38
N GLN A 115 31.71 9.84 -14.36
CA GLN A 115 30.62 9.77 -15.34
C GLN A 115 30.72 8.52 -16.23
N CYS A 116 31.90 8.22 -16.77
CA CYS A 116 32.12 7.00 -17.55
C CYS A 116 31.84 5.74 -16.71
N ALA A 117 32.28 5.73 -15.45
CA ALA A 117 32.00 4.63 -14.53
C ALA A 117 30.50 4.50 -14.23
N ALA A 118 29.79 5.62 -14.04
CA ALA A 118 28.35 5.63 -13.79
C ALA A 118 27.58 5.05 -14.99
N LEU A 119 27.93 5.45 -16.21
CA LEU A 119 27.34 4.89 -17.44
C LEU A 119 27.59 3.38 -17.57
N ARG A 120 28.83 2.92 -17.34
CA ARG A 120 29.16 1.49 -17.38
C ARG A 120 28.39 0.68 -16.35
N ASP A 121 28.29 1.21 -15.12
CA ASP A 121 27.61 0.55 -14.01
C ASP A 121 26.07 0.68 -14.14
N GLY A 122 25.57 1.28 -15.23
CA GLY A 122 24.13 1.48 -15.48
C GLY A 122 23.48 2.45 -14.50
N THR A 123 24.26 3.30 -13.85
CA THR A 123 23.79 4.33 -12.92
C THR A 123 23.15 5.46 -13.71
N VAL A 124 21.82 5.46 -13.76
CA VAL A 124 21.01 6.46 -14.47
C VAL A 124 20.69 7.61 -13.53
N ASP A 125 20.87 8.85 -13.99
CA ASP A 125 20.25 10.01 -13.33
C ASP A 125 18.73 9.90 -13.45
N VAL A 126 18.10 9.38 -12.40
CA VAL A 126 16.66 9.15 -12.35
C VAL A 126 15.86 10.44 -12.55
N ARG A 127 16.44 11.62 -12.31
CA ARG A 127 15.79 12.92 -12.52
C ARG A 127 15.49 13.19 -13.99
N ARG A 128 16.25 12.57 -14.91
CA ARG A 128 16.05 12.65 -16.37
C ARG A 128 15.14 11.55 -16.91
N SER A 129 14.68 10.65 -16.05
CA SER A 129 13.76 9.59 -16.47
C SER A 129 12.43 10.19 -16.94
N SER A 130 11.91 9.67 -18.05
CA SER A 130 10.57 10.00 -18.54
C SER A 130 9.52 9.63 -17.48
N ALA A 131 8.67 10.58 -17.14
CA ALA A 131 7.59 10.36 -16.18
C ALA A 131 6.59 9.31 -16.70
N THR A 132 6.32 9.29 -18.00
CA THR A 132 5.49 8.27 -18.66
C THR A 132 6.11 6.89 -18.54
N ALA A 133 7.43 6.75 -18.79
CA ALA A 133 8.11 5.46 -18.65
C ALA A 133 8.06 4.91 -17.22
N ILE A 134 8.09 5.79 -16.22
CA ILE A 134 7.93 5.42 -14.80
C ILE A 134 6.52 4.87 -14.52
N ILE A 135 5.50 5.52 -15.09
CA ILE A 135 4.11 5.06 -15.00
C ILE A 135 3.96 3.68 -15.65
N GLU A 136 4.44 3.51 -16.88
CA GLU A 136 4.39 2.25 -17.62
C GLU A 136 5.08 1.11 -16.87
N HIS A 137 6.28 1.38 -16.34
CA HIS A 137 7.01 0.42 -15.52
C HIS A 137 6.19 0.02 -14.29
N ARG A 138 5.54 0.97 -13.62
CA ARG A 138 4.68 0.66 -12.48
C ARG A 138 3.48 -0.21 -12.87
N ILE A 139 2.80 0.11 -13.97
CA ILE A 139 1.67 -0.68 -14.48
C ILE A 139 2.11 -2.11 -14.77
N LYS A 140 3.22 -2.29 -15.50
CA LYS A 140 3.82 -3.60 -15.76
C LYS A 140 4.10 -4.37 -14.47
N MET A 141 4.65 -3.71 -13.46
CA MET A 141 5.02 -4.35 -12.19
C MET A 141 3.84 -4.74 -11.31
N VAL A 142 2.72 -3.98 -11.31
CA VAL A 142 1.54 -4.36 -10.52
C VAL A 142 0.82 -5.57 -11.10
N HIS A 143 0.78 -5.69 -12.43
CA HIS A 143 0.26 -6.86 -13.14
C HIS A 143 1.15 -8.08 -12.98
N LYS A 144 2.47 -7.91 -13.15
CA LYS A 144 3.44 -8.99 -12.89
C LYS A 144 3.31 -9.57 -11.48
N LYS A 145 2.98 -8.73 -10.49
CA LYS A 145 2.77 -9.14 -9.09
C LYS A 145 1.34 -9.60 -8.77
N LYS A 146 0.44 -9.62 -9.74
CA LYS A 146 -0.98 -9.99 -9.57
C LYS A 146 -1.64 -9.27 -8.38
N LEU A 147 -1.37 -7.97 -8.23
CA LEU A 147 -1.98 -7.20 -7.15
C LEU A 147 -3.49 -7.11 -7.39
N ARG A 148 -4.30 -7.36 -6.35
CA ARG A 148 -5.77 -7.21 -6.44
C ARG A 148 -6.21 -5.82 -6.92
N SER A 149 -5.40 -4.80 -6.66
CA SER A 149 -5.65 -3.41 -7.08
C SER A 149 -4.99 -3.02 -8.40
N ALA A 150 -4.48 -3.98 -9.20
CA ALA A 150 -3.73 -3.67 -10.42
C ALA A 150 -4.55 -2.82 -11.41
N GLY A 151 -5.81 -3.20 -11.67
CA GLY A 151 -6.69 -2.45 -12.58
C GLY A 151 -6.96 -1.02 -12.11
N VAL A 152 -7.19 -0.81 -10.80
CA VAL A 152 -7.38 0.54 -10.23
C VAL A 152 -6.11 1.38 -10.35
N ILE A 153 -4.94 0.80 -10.05
CA ILE A 153 -3.66 1.51 -10.17
C ILE A 153 -3.41 1.90 -11.63
N GLU A 154 -3.68 1.00 -12.57
CA GLU A 154 -3.51 1.25 -14.00
C GLU A 154 -4.42 2.37 -14.49
N SER A 155 -5.73 2.28 -14.26
CA SER A 155 -6.67 3.31 -14.72
C SER A 155 -6.35 4.68 -14.13
N THR A 156 -5.99 4.72 -12.83
CA THR A 156 -5.65 5.97 -12.13
C THR A 156 -4.36 6.58 -12.68
N LEU A 157 -3.31 5.77 -12.90
CA LEU A 157 -2.06 6.28 -13.47
C LEU A 157 -2.20 6.69 -14.93
N LYS A 158 -3.00 5.97 -15.73
CA LYS A 158 -3.30 6.35 -17.11
C LYS A 158 -4.00 7.71 -17.20
N ALA A 159 -4.89 8.02 -16.26
CA ALA A 159 -5.52 9.34 -16.18
C ALA A 159 -4.52 10.48 -15.92
N LEU A 160 -3.36 10.19 -15.31
CA LEU A 160 -2.30 11.17 -15.06
C LEU A 160 -1.36 11.36 -16.27
N VAL A 161 -1.33 10.43 -17.23
CA VAL A 161 -0.40 10.45 -18.38
C VAL A 161 -0.42 11.77 -19.17
N PRO A 162 -1.58 12.35 -19.54
CA PRO A 162 -1.62 13.60 -20.29
C PRO A 162 -0.89 14.77 -19.61
N PHE A 163 -0.78 14.74 -18.28
CA PHE A 163 -0.16 15.80 -17.48
C PHE A 163 1.34 15.60 -17.30
N VAL A 164 1.89 14.42 -17.64
CA VAL A 164 3.32 14.12 -17.50
C VAL A 164 4.00 13.79 -18.83
N GLU A 165 3.24 13.78 -19.93
CA GLU A 165 3.77 13.49 -21.26
C GLU A 165 4.86 14.49 -21.67
N GLY A 166 5.95 13.98 -22.22
CA GLY A 166 7.13 14.78 -22.56
C GLY A 166 7.93 15.32 -21.35
N ARG A 167 7.45 15.14 -20.11
CA ARG A 167 8.13 15.62 -18.91
C ARG A 167 9.09 14.57 -18.32
N GLN A 168 10.22 15.03 -17.81
CA GLN A 168 11.15 14.26 -16.99
C GLN A 168 10.85 14.52 -15.51
N LEU A 169 11.29 13.63 -14.61
CA LEU A 169 11.07 13.83 -13.17
C LEU A 169 11.52 15.20 -12.64
N ARG A 170 12.63 15.73 -13.15
CA ARG A 170 13.14 17.07 -12.76
C ARG A 170 12.22 18.23 -13.15
N HIS A 171 11.27 18.01 -14.06
CA HIS A 171 10.30 19.03 -14.49
C HIS A 171 9.00 19.00 -13.65
N LEU A 172 8.89 18.10 -12.67
CA LEU A 172 7.68 17.89 -11.87
C LEU A 172 7.84 18.55 -10.50
N ASN A 173 7.73 19.87 -10.44
CA ASN A 173 7.76 20.66 -9.21
C ASN A 173 6.33 20.86 -8.65
N ASP A 174 6.19 21.68 -7.61
CA ASP A 174 4.87 21.98 -7.03
C ASP A 174 3.98 22.80 -8.00
N GLU A 175 4.55 23.63 -8.88
CA GLU A 175 3.78 24.34 -9.91
C GLU A 175 3.13 23.37 -10.91
N TRP A 176 3.86 22.32 -11.36
CA TRP A 176 3.27 21.24 -12.16
C TRP A 176 2.14 20.53 -11.41
N LEU A 177 2.30 20.35 -10.09
CA LEU A 177 1.29 19.66 -9.30
C LEU A 177 -0.03 20.44 -9.29
N ASP A 178 0.04 21.76 -9.17
CA ASP A 178 -1.13 22.65 -9.24
C ASP A 178 -1.78 22.61 -10.64
N GLU A 179 -0.99 22.70 -11.72
CA GLU A 179 -1.48 22.55 -13.10
C GLU A 179 -2.19 21.22 -13.33
N ALA A 180 -1.60 20.13 -12.82
CA ALA A 180 -2.15 18.79 -12.95
C ALA A 180 -3.41 18.61 -12.09
N GLU A 181 -3.49 19.27 -10.92
CA GLU A 181 -4.68 19.27 -10.08
C GLU A 181 -5.84 19.96 -10.80
N GLU A 182 -5.62 21.17 -11.31
CA GLU A 182 -6.64 21.93 -12.05
C GLU A 182 -7.17 21.13 -13.24
N GLY A 183 -6.27 20.65 -14.11
CA GLY A 183 -6.67 19.94 -15.33
C GLY A 183 -7.28 18.55 -15.08
N MET A 184 -6.82 17.80 -14.06
CA MET A 184 -7.48 16.54 -13.70
C MET A 184 -8.84 16.78 -13.05
N CYS A 185 -8.97 17.82 -12.22
CA CYS A 185 -10.20 18.10 -11.49
C CYS A 185 -11.35 18.60 -12.37
N GLU A 186 -11.10 18.94 -13.63
CA GLU A 186 -12.15 19.20 -14.63
C GLU A 186 -13.03 17.95 -14.87
N ASN A 187 -12.42 16.76 -14.85
CA ASN A 187 -13.07 15.50 -15.24
C ASN A 187 -13.10 14.46 -14.10
N TYR A 188 -12.31 14.66 -13.06
CA TYR A 188 -12.16 13.73 -11.95
C TYR A 188 -12.36 14.41 -10.61
N SER A 189 -12.77 13.65 -9.58
CA SER A 189 -12.79 14.20 -8.22
C SER A 189 -11.38 14.51 -7.71
N ARG A 190 -11.25 15.51 -6.84
CA ARG A 190 -10.00 15.84 -6.15
C ARG A 190 -9.40 14.66 -5.38
N THR A 191 -10.24 13.80 -4.81
CA THR A 191 -9.80 12.55 -4.18
C THR A 191 -9.16 11.59 -5.20
N TYR A 192 -9.68 11.51 -6.42
CA TYR A 192 -9.10 10.70 -7.49
C TYR A 192 -7.74 11.25 -7.94
N PHE A 193 -7.62 12.56 -8.15
CA PHE A 193 -6.33 13.24 -8.40
C PHE A 193 -5.32 12.93 -7.30
N THR A 194 -5.70 13.12 -6.04
CA THR A 194 -4.84 12.81 -4.89
C THR A 194 -4.34 11.36 -4.97
N ASN A 195 -5.22 10.38 -5.22
CA ASN A 195 -4.83 8.98 -5.37
C ASN A 195 -3.84 8.76 -6.53
N ALA A 196 -4.03 9.44 -7.67
CA ALA A 196 -3.12 9.39 -8.80
C ALA A 196 -1.71 9.84 -8.41
N VAL A 197 -1.60 10.96 -7.70
CA VAL A 197 -0.32 11.49 -7.20
C VAL A 197 0.34 10.50 -6.23
N TYR A 198 -0.40 9.90 -5.30
CA TYR A 198 0.16 8.89 -4.38
C TYR A 198 0.63 7.61 -5.09
N PHE A 199 -0.11 7.13 -6.09
CA PHE A 199 0.34 6.01 -6.92
C PHE A 199 1.57 6.36 -7.74
N PHE A 200 1.63 7.57 -8.28
CA PHE A 200 2.77 8.04 -9.05
C PHE A 200 4.03 8.21 -8.18
N ARG A 201 3.92 8.78 -6.98
CA ARG A 201 5.00 8.78 -5.98
C ARG A 201 5.49 7.37 -5.64
N THR A 202 4.58 6.40 -5.63
CA THR A 202 4.93 4.98 -5.43
C THR A 202 5.63 4.40 -6.66
N ALA A 203 5.24 4.80 -7.87
CA ALA A 203 5.91 4.48 -9.13
C ALA A 203 7.35 5.01 -9.12
N ILE A 204 7.55 6.28 -8.78
CA ILE A 204 8.86 6.94 -8.68
C ILE A 204 9.78 6.18 -7.71
N ARG A 205 9.33 5.90 -6.47
CA ARG A 205 10.11 5.11 -5.51
C ARG A 205 10.42 3.69 -6.00
N GLY A 206 9.53 3.10 -6.79
CA GLY A 206 9.76 1.80 -7.41
C GLY A 206 10.84 1.87 -8.50
N TRP A 207 10.79 2.92 -9.31
CA TRP A 207 11.76 3.20 -10.37
C TRP A 207 13.15 3.50 -9.82
N CYS A 208 13.28 4.41 -8.86
CA CYS A 208 14.56 4.72 -8.21
C CYS A 208 15.24 3.46 -7.68
N ARG A 209 14.48 2.57 -7.01
CA ARG A 209 15.01 1.28 -6.55
C ARG A 209 15.44 0.36 -7.68
N ALA A 210 14.74 0.35 -8.81
CA ALA A 210 15.13 -0.44 -9.98
C ALA A 210 16.41 0.10 -10.63
N CYS A 211 16.62 1.42 -10.58
CA CYS A 211 17.83 2.10 -11.03
C CYS A 211 18.94 2.15 -9.96
N SER A 212 18.79 1.45 -8.83
CA SER A 212 19.71 1.50 -7.69
C SER A 212 20.01 2.90 -7.16
N SER A 213 19.07 3.84 -7.32
CA SER A 213 19.21 5.23 -6.90
C SER A 213 18.37 5.56 -5.65
N ALA A 214 18.80 6.58 -4.90
CA ALA A 214 18.01 7.18 -3.84
C ALA A 214 16.63 7.63 -4.34
N ALA A 215 15.62 7.53 -3.46
CA ALA A 215 14.28 7.98 -3.81
C ALA A 215 14.23 9.51 -3.91
N ILE A 216 13.92 10.02 -5.10
CA ILE A 216 13.74 11.46 -5.36
C ILE A 216 12.25 11.71 -5.57
N LEU A 217 11.66 12.58 -4.77
CA LEU A 217 10.26 12.99 -4.89
C LEU A 217 10.27 14.50 -5.17
N PRO A 218 9.99 14.90 -6.42
CA PRO A 218 10.27 16.28 -6.85
C PRO A 218 9.19 17.30 -6.46
N PHE A 219 8.09 16.85 -5.87
CA PHE A 219 6.96 17.65 -5.38
C PHE A 219 6.46 17.13 -4.03
N GLU A 220 5.78 17.97 -3.25
CA GLU A 220 5.12 17.55 -2.01
C GLU A 220 3.81 16.78 -2.27
N ALA A 221 3.45 15.85 -1.38
CA ALA A 221 2.21 15.11 -1.57
C ALA A 221 1.02 16.02 -1.20
N PRO A 222 -0.01 16.13 -2.05
CA PRO A 222 -1.18 16.92 -1.70
C PRO A 222 -1.84 16.34 -0.44
N PRO A 223 -2.36 17.21 0.45
CA PRO A 223 -3.08 16.75 1.63
C PRO A 223 -4.30 15.97 1.19
N ARG A 224 -4.58 14.86 1.88
CA ARG A 224 -5.84 14.15 1.65
C ARG A 224 -6.97 14.97 2.25
N GLU A 225 -8.05 15.11 1.49
CA GLU A 225 -9.28 15.71 2.03
C GLU A 225 -9.72 14.96 3.28
N ALA A 226 -10.14 15.71 4.30
CA ALA A 226 -10.75 15.14 5.47
C ALA A 226 -11.99 14.36 5.01
N GLY A 227 -11.98 13.04 5.23
CA GLY A 227 -13.14 12.21 4.89
C GLY A 227 -14.39 12.76 5.58
N ARG A 228 -15.48 12.91 4.83
CA ARG A 228 -16.77 13.34 5.40
C ARG A 228 -17.16 12.37 6.50
N LYS A 229 -17.26 12.86 7.74
CA LYS A 229 -17.69 12.08 8.90
C LYS A 229 -19.22 12.01 8.92
N ILE A 230 -19.78 11.23 8.01
CA ILE A 230 -21.22 10.99 7.97
C ILE A 230 -21.54 9.84 8.93
N VAL A 231 -22.53 10.05 9.79
CA VAL A 231 -23.12 9.01 10.64
C VAL A 231 -24.61 8.90 10.32
N LEU A 232 -25.16 7.69 10.40
CA LEU A 232 -26.57 7.44 10.18
C LEU A 232 -27.35 7.82 11.44
N HIS A 233 -28.09 8.93 11.38
CA HIS A 233 -28.84 9.45 12.52
C HIS A 233 -30.07 8.60 12.84
N LYS A 234 -30.60 8.71 14.07
CA LYS A 234 -31.75 7.92 14.54
C LYS A 234 -32.95 7.97 13.58
N GLY A 235 -33.40 9.16 13.18
CA GLY A 235 -34.55 9.29 12.27
C GLY A 235 -34.31 8.66 10.87
N GLN A 236 -33.07 8.63 10.40
CA GLN A 236 -32.71 7.92 9.16
C GLN A 236 -32.76 6.40 9.37
N ARG A 237 -32.29 5.88 10.51
CA ARG A 237 -32.40 4.46 10.86
C ARG A 237 -33.85 4.02 10.98
N ASP A 238 -34.69 4.83 11.62
CA ASP A 238 -36.11 4.54 11.81
C ASP A 238 -36.82 4.48 10.45
N ARG A 239 -36.48 5.41 9.53
CA ARG A 239 -36.97 5.38 8.14
C ARG A 239 -36.55 4.11 7.40
N VAL A 240 -35.27 3.75 7.44
CA VAL A 240 -34.77 2.53 6.77
C VAL A 240 -35.44 1.29 7.36
N THR A 241 -35.60 1.22 8.68
CA THR A 241 -36.24 0.10 9.36
C THR A 241 -37.71 -0.02 8.97
N ARG A 242 -38.47 1.09 8.94
CA ARG A 242 -39.86 1.11 8.50
C ARG A 242 -40.01 0.66 7.05
N TRP A 243 -39.18 1.20 6.14
CA TRP A 243 -39.24 0.83 4.72
C TRP A 243 -38.92 -0.65 4.54
N SER A 244 -37.82 -1.12 5.13
CA SER A 244 -37.38 -2.49 4.90
C SER A 244 -38.26 -3.58 5.52
N GLY A 245 -38.99 -3.27 6.60
CA GLY A 245 -39.93 -4.21 7.24
C GLY A 245 -41.41 -4.00 6.90
N GLY A 246 -41.74 -3.01 6.07
CA GLY A 246 -43.11 -2.62 5.77
C GLY A 246 -43.52 -2.83 4.30
N THR A 247 -44.81 -2.62 4.03
CA THR A 247 -45.41 -2.65 2.69
C THR A 247 -45.74 -1.25 2.18
N GLU A 248 -45.02 -0.24 2.67
CA GLU A 248 -45.16 1.15 2.24
C GLU A 248 -43.93 1.55 1.44
N ASP A 249 -44.11 2.46 0.48
CA ASP A 249 -43.03 3.18 -0.18
C ASP A 249 -42.85 4.58 0.41
N TYR A 250 -41.64 5.13 0.29
CA TYR A 250 -41.29 6.45 0.83
C TYR A 250 -40.83 7.39 -0.27
N ASP A 251 -41.54 8.50 -0.45
CA ASP A 251 -41.11 9.57 -1.35
C ASP A 251 -40.17 10.53 -0.61
N ALA A 252 -38.89 10.48 -0.96
CA ALA A 252 -37.86 11.35 -0.38
C ALA A 252 -38.08 12.85 -0.62
N LYS A 253 -38.79 13.24 -1.69
CA LYS A 253 -39.04 14.65 -2.02
C LYS A 253 -40.17 15.23 -1.18
N THR A 254 -41.23 14.46 -0.99
CA THR A 254 -42.42 14.92 -0.25
C THR A 254 -42.41 14.50 1.22
N GLY A 255 -41.58 13.52 1.59
CA GLY A 255 -41.51 12.95 2.93
C GLY A 255 -42.70 12.06 3.29
N LYS A 256 -43.51 11.64 2.30
CA LYS A 256 -44.74 10.87 2.51
C LYS A 256 -44.51 9.38 2.35
N TRP A 257 -45.30 8.61 3.11
CA TRP A 257 -45.38 7.16 2.99
C TRP A 257 -46.67 6.80 2.26
N THR A 258 -46.58 5.88 1.30
CA THR A 258 -47.72 5.41 0.51
C THR A 258 -47.79 3.89 0.60
N PRO A 259 -48.93 3.29 0.99
CA PRO A 259 -49.10 1.85 0.95
C PRO A 259 -48.92 1.29 -0.47
N ILE A 260 -48.28 0.13 -0.58
CA ILE A 260 -48.15 -0.62 -1.83
C ILE A 260 -49.28 -1.65 -1.85
N GLU A 261 -50.32 -1.39 -2.66
CA GLU A 261 -51.54 -2.21 -2.70
C GLU A 261 -51.33 -3.55 -3.41
N GLU A 262 -50.47 -3.58 -4.44
CA GLU A 262 -50.23 -4.76 -5.28
C GLU A 262 -49.26 -5.78 -4.66
N GLY A 263 -48.77 -5.51 -3.44
CA GLY A 263 -47.70 -6.28 -2.81
C GLY A 263 -46.32 -5.94 -3.37
N LEU A 264 -45.28 -6.51 -2.75
CA LEU A 264 -43.90 -6.27 -3.16
C LEU A 264 -43.50 -7.26 -4.25
N SER A 265 -42.76 -6.78 -5.25
CA SER A 265 -42.09 -7.69 -6.19
C SER A 265 -40.99 -8.47 -5.47
N LEU A 266 -40.69 -9.70 -5.92
CA LEU A 266 -39.62 -10.52 -5.35
C LEU A 266 -38.26 -9.78 -5.30
N ASN A 267 -37.97 -8.97 -6.32
CA ASN A 267 -36.75 -8.15 -6.34
C ASN A 267 -36.77 -7.08 -5.25
N GLU A 268 -37.90 -6.42 -5.04
CA GLU A 268 -38.04 -5.39 -4.01
C GLU A 268 -37.98 -5.97 -2.60
N GLU A 269 -38.61 -7.12 -2.36
CA GLU A 269 -38.49 -7.88 -1.11
C GLU A 269 -37.02 -8.22 -0.81
N ASN A 270 -36.29 -8.71 -1.82
CA ASN A 270 -34.86 -9.00 -1.68
C ASN A 270 -34.06 -7.73 -1.36
N CYS A 271 -34.30 -6.62 -2.07
CA CYS A 271 -33.62 -5.35 -1.82
C CYS A 271 -33.88 -4.81 -0.40
N ARG A 272 -35.12 -4.86 0.07
CA ARG A 272 -35.53 -4.46 1.42
C ARG A 272 -34.85 -5.33 2.49
N GLN A 273 -34.88 -6.65 2.31
CA GLN A 273 -34.23 -7.62 3.21
C GLN A 273 -32.72 -7.39 3.29
N VAL A 274 -32.03 -7.31 2.16
CA VAL A 274 -30.57 -7.07 2.09
C VAL A 274 -30.22 -5.76 2.77
N THR A 275 -30.99 -4.70 2.53
CA THR A 275 -30.77 -3.39 3.12
C THR A 275 -30.89 -3.42 4.64
N TYR A 276 -31.96 -4.05 5.15
CA TYR A 276 -32.17 -4.22 6.59
C TYR A 276 -31.05 -5.03 7.24
N ARG A 277 -30.76 -6.22 6.72
CA ARG A 277 -29.74 -7.12 7.28
C ARG A 277 -28.37 -6.44 7.30
N LYS A 278 -28.02 -5.73 6.23
CA LYS A 278 -26.76 -4.98 6.14
C LYS A 278 -26.70 -3.84 7.14
N MET A 279 -27.77 -3.06 7.30
CA MET A 279 -27.84 -2.01 8.33
C MET A 279 -27.71 -2.61 9.72
N HIS A 280 -28.50 -3.64 10.04
CA HIS A 280 -28.54 -4.23 11.37
C HIS A 280 -27.21 -4.89 11.75
N LEU A 281 -26.61 -5.71 10.88
CA LEU A 281 -25.26 -6.27 11.10
C LEU A 281 -24.20 -5.17 11.21
N GLY A 282 -24.24 -4.20 10.31
CA GLY A 282 -23.31 -3.07 10.27
C GLY A 282 -23.31 -2.24 11.56
N LEU A 283 -24.48 -1.96 12.12
CA LEU A 283 -24.63 -1.22 13.37
C LEU A 283 -24.35 -2.07 14.61
N THR A 284 -24.63 -3.37 14.58
CA THR A 284 -24.39 -4.29 15.70
C THR A 284 -22.89 -4.54 15.91
N PHE A 285 -22.18 -4.86 14.83
CA PHE A 285 -20.80 -5.35 14.92
C PHE A 285 -19.75 -4.35 14.48
N GLY A 286 -20.17 -3.31 13.74
CA GLY A 286 -19.25 -2.36 13.14
C GLY A 286 -18.22 -3.01 12.22
N SER A 287 -18.48 -4.18 11.62
CA SER A 287 -17.50 -4.89 10.77
C SER A 287 -17.21 -4.16 9.47
N ARG A 288 -16.10 -4.49 8.80
CA ARG A 288 -15.84 -3.97 7.45
C ARG A 288 -16.86 -4.54 6.47
N PRO A 289 -17.26 -3.82 5.41
CA PRO A 289 -18.30 -4.31 4.49
C PRO A 289 -17.99 -5.69 3.88
N GLY A 290 -16.72 -5.97 3.55
CA GLY A 290 -16.29 -7.25 2.99
C GLY A 290 -16.33 -8.44 3.97
N VAL A 291 -16.58 -8.22 5.27
CA VAL A 291 -16.80 -9.31 6.23
C VAL A 291 -18.15 -10.01 6.00
N TYR A 292 -19.11 -9.30 5.39
CA TYR A 292 -20.44 -9.81 5.12
C TYR A 292 -20.55 -10.48 3.73
N GLU A 293 -19.46 -10.51 2.97
CA GLU A 293 -19.39 -11.21 1.69
C GLU A 293 -19.56 -12.72 1.91
N CYS A 294 -20.44 -13.34 1.12
CA CYS A 294 -20.75 -14.77 1.20
C CYS A 294 -21.02 -15.25 2.64
N LEU A 295 -21.69 -14.41 3.44
CA LEU A 295 -21.97 -14.72 4.84
C LEU A 295 -22.98 -15.87 4.91
N GLY A 296 -22.57 -16.97 5.53
CA GLY A 296 -23.39 -18.18 5.68
C GLY A 296 -24.09 -18.27 7.03
N TRP A 297 -25.06 -19.18 7.10
CA TRP A 297 -25.61 -19.68 8.36
C TRP A 297 -24.73 -20.80 8.95
N GLU A 298 -23.95 -21.47 8.10
CA GLU A 298 -23.04 -22.57 8.45
C GLU A 298 -21.59 -22.28 8.02
N PRO A 299 -20.58 -22.95 8.61
CA PRO A 299 -19.20 -22.87 8.15
C PRO A 299 -19.06 -23.15 6.66
N ASN A 300 -18.33 -22.28 5.95
CA ASN A 300 -18.12 -22.38 4.51
C ASN A 300 -16.73 -21.84 4.12
N GLU A 301 -16.34 -22.07 2.86
CA GLU A 301 -15.02 -21.71 2.34
C GLU A 301 -14.96 -20.28 1.77
N GLU A 302 -16.11 -19.65 1.51
CA GLU A 302 -16.19 -18.37 0.79
C GLU A 302 -16.15 -17.15 1.73
N GLY A 303 -16.83 -17.23 2.87
CA GLY A 303 -17.05 -16.12 3.79
C GLY A 303 -17.12 -16.55 5.26
N GLY A 304 -17.59 -15.62 6.10
CA GLY A 304 -17.87 -15.91 7.51
C GLY A 304 -19.18 -16.69 7.69
N HIS A 305 -19.55 -16.97 8.94
CA HIS A 305 -20.86 -17.51 9.29
C HIS A 305 -21.37 -17.02 10.65
N LEU A 306 -22.70 -17.06 10.83
CA LEU A 306 -23.38 -16.80 12.09
C LEU A 306 -23.73 -18.12 12.78
N ASP A 307 -22.94 -18.52 13.78
CA ASP A 307 -23.22 -19.68 14.63
C ASP A 307 -24.24 -19.28 15.69
N LEU A 308 -25.51 -19.62 15.45
CA LEU A 308 -26.62 -19.25 16.33
C LEU A 308 -26.68 -20.13 17.58
N ASP A 309 -26.12 -21.35 17.53
CA ASP A 309 -26.11 -22.28 18.66
C ASP A 309 -25.06 -21.84 19.69
N ALA A 310 -23.86 -21.48 19.23
CA ALA A 310 -22.81 -20.93 20.08
C ALA A 310 -23.01 -19.44 20.38
N GLY A 311 -23.88 -18.75 19.63
CA GLY A 311 -24.06 -17.30 19.70
C GLY A 311 -22.81 -16.54 19.27
N ILE A 312 -22.08 -17.03 18.27
CA ILE A 312 -20.82 -16.45 17.78
C ILE A 312 -20.93 -16.04 16.31
N PHE A 313 -20.48 -14.84 15.99
CA PHE A 313 -20.25 -14.42 14.62
C PHE A 313 -18.79 -14.67 14.22
N HIS A 314 -18.58 -15.67 13.38
CA HIS A 314 -17.30 -15.96 12.75
C HIS A 314 -17.13 -15.11 11.48
N ARG A 315 -16.17 -14.18 11.50
CA ARG A 315 -16.03 -13.15 10.45
C ARG A 315 -15.15 -13.53 9.27
N VAL A 316 -14.55 -14.70 9.33
CA VAL A 316 -13.65 -15.22 8.31
C VAL A 316 -13.98 -16.68 8.05
N PRO A 317 -13.64 -17.21 6.86
CA PRO A 317 -13.74 -18.63 6.57
C PRO A 317 -12.95 -19.46 7.59
N LEU A 318 -13.40 -20.69 7.82
CA LEU A 318 -12.72 -21.59 8.74
C LEU A 318 -11.26 -21.81 8.30
N GLY A 319 -10.31 -21.66 9.23
CA GLY A 319 -8.89 -21.80 8.95
C GLY A 319 -8.22 -20.60 8.24
N ALA A 320 -8.97 -19.52 7.94
CA ALA A 320 -8.39 -18.34 7.32
C ALA A 320 -7.58 -17.49 8.31
N SER A 321 -6.36 -17.11 7.94
CA SER A 321 -5.56 -16.13 8.67
C SER A 321 -5.85 -14.70 8.20
N THR A 322 -6.13 -13.78 9.12
CA THR A 322 -6.22 -12.35 8.79
C THR A 322 -4.86 -11.68 8.80
N ALA A 323 -4.62 -10.72 7.90
CA ALA A 323 -3.44 -9.87 7.98
C ALA A 323 -3.45 -9.07 9.31
N SER A 324 -2.26 -8.83 9.88
CA SER A 324 -2.10 -8.13 11.17
C SER A 324 -2.73 -6.73 11.20
N ASN A 325 -2.89 -6.08 10.04
CA ASN A 325 -3.51 -4.77 9.89
C ASN A 325 -4.99 -4.81 9.47
N LYS A 326 -5.55 -6.01 9.25
CA LYS A 326 -6.94 -6.23 8.82
C LYS A 326 -7.62 -7.30 9.68
N LEU A 327 -7.51 -7.13 10.99
CA LEU A 327 -8.17 -8.00 11.97
C LEU A 327 -9.68 -8.08 11.71
N ALA A 328 -10.22 -9.29 11.85
CA ALA A 328 -11.64 -9.61 11.80
C ALA A 328 -11.90 -10.75 12.80
N PRO A 329 -11.77 -10.49 14.11
CA PRO A 329 -11.95 -11.53 15.12
C PRO A 329 -13.39 -12.02 15.15
N SER A 330 -13.60 -13.27 15.53
CA SER A 330 -14.91 -13.76 15.92
C SER A 330 -15.41 -12.97 17.12
N VAL A 331 -16.73 -12.73 17.18
CA VAL A 331 -17.34 -11.94 18.25
C VAL A 331 -18.62 -12.60 18.75
N PRO A 332 -18.91 -12.51 20.06
CA PRO A 332 -20.22 -12.90 20.58
C PRO A 332 -21.35 -12.07 19.94
N ILE A 333 -22.48 -12.73 19.70
CA ILE A 333 -23.71 -12.13 19.21
C ILE A 333 -24.52 -11.64 20.43
N PRO A 334 -24.87 -10.35 20.51
CA PRO A 334 -25.73 -9.86 21.59
C PRO A 334 -27.09 -10.57 21.61
N PRO A 335 -27.72 -10.83 22.77
CA PRO A 335 -28.95 -11.63 22.86
C PRO A 335 -30.10 -11.13 21.96
N GLN A 336 -30.28 -9.81 21.83
CA GLN A 336 -31.31 -9.24 20.96
C GLN A 336 -31.02 -9.48 19.47
N ALA A 337 -29.75 -9.37 19.08
CA ALA A 337 -29.31 -9.68 17.72
C ALA A 337 -29.42 -11.18 17.43
N LEU A 338 -29.13 -12.03 18.40
CA LEU A 338 -29.26 -13.48 18.27
C LEU A 338 -30.71 -13.90 17.98
N ALA A 339 -31.66 -13.36 18.74
CA ALA A 339 -33.09 -13.60 18.51
C ALA A 339 -33.56 -13.12 17.13
N GLU A 340 -33.04 -11.98 16.68
CA GLU A 340 -33.33 -11.46 15.34
C GLU A 340 -32.74 -12.36 14.24
N TYR A 341 -31.51 -12.84 14.41
CA TYR A 341 -30.87 -13.72 13.43
C TYR A 341 -31.51 -15.11 13.40
N ALA A 342 -32.03 -15.60 14.52
CA ALA A 342 -32.85 -16.82 14.55
C ALA A 342 -34.12 -16.67 13.70
N ARG A 343 -34.83 -15.54 13.81
CA ARG A 343 -35.99 -15.24 12.93
C ARG A 343 -35.59 -15.19 11.46
N TRP A 344 -34.44 -14.60 11.15
CA TRP A 344 -33.94 -14.56 9.78
C TRP A 344 -33.62 -15.96 9.24
N ARG A 345 -33.00 -16.80 10.06
CA ARG A 345 -32.68 -18.19 9.70
C ARG A 345 -33.94 -18.99 9.43
N GLU A 346 -34.95 -18.87 10.29
CA GLU A 346 -36.25 -19.50 10.10
C GLU A 346 -36.91 -19.05 8.79
N ALA A 347 -36.94 -17.73 8.52
CA ALA A 347 -37.49 -17.18 7.29
C ALA A 347 -36.71 -17.56 6.03
N ASP A 348 -35.42 -17.87 6.15
CA ASP A 348 -34.57 -18.28 5.03
C ASP A 348 -34.69 -19.78 4.69
N GLY A 349 -35.29 -20.58 5.58
CA GLY A 349 -35.44 -22.02 5.42
C GLY A 349 -34.10 -22.72 5.13
N ASP A 350 -34.08 -23.54 4.08
CA ASP A 350 -32.90 -24.33 3.69
C ASP A 350 -31.79 -23.50 3.01
N SER A 351 -31.97 -22.19 2.81
CA SER A 351 -30.93 -21.36 2.20
C SER A 351 -29.68 -21.34 3.08
N PRO A 352 -28.48 -21.60 2.55
CA PRO A 352 -27.26 -21.58 3.36
C PRO A 352 -26.72 -20.16 3.63
N TRP A 353 -27.29 -19.13 3.00
CA TRP A 353 -26.72 -17.77 2.96
C TRP A 353 -27.59 -16.72 3.66
N VAL A 354 -26.94 -15.83 4.42
CA VAL A 354 -27.56 -14.65 5.03
C VAL A 354 -27.88 -13.58 3.99
N PHE A 355 -27.09 -13.51 2.91
CA PHE A 355 -27.36 -12.64 1.76
C PHE A 355 -27.33 -13.48 0.49
N ARG A 356 -28.46 -13.53 -0.23
CA ARG A 356 -28.61 -14.33 -1.45
C ARG A 356 -29.10 -13.50 -2.62
N ASN A 357 -28.59 -13.82 -3.81
CA ASN A 357 -29.17 -13.35 -5.06
C ASN A 357 -30.55 -14.03 -5.28
N LEU A 358 -31.31 -13.54 -6.26
CA LEU A 358 -32.63 -14.08 -6.59
C LEU A 358 -32.59 -15.54 -7.05
N ASP A 359 -31.45 -15.99 -7.59
CA ASP A 359 -31.21 -17.38 -7.98
C ASP A 359 -30.78 -18.29 -6.80
N GLY A 360 -30.67 -17.74 -5.60
CA GLY A 360 -30.24 -18.46 -4.39
C GLY A 360 -28.73 -18.53 -4.16
N SER A 361 -27.91 -18.04 -5.09
CA SER A 361 -26.45 -18.02 -4.97
C SER A 361 -25.96 -17.02 -3.90
N PRO A 362 -24.75 -17.18 -3.32
CA PRO A 362 -24.23 -16.25 -2.32
C PRO A 362 -24.04 -14.85 -2.92
N MET A 363 -24.38 -13.82 -2.14
CA MET A 363 -24.24 -12.45 -2.60
C MET A 363 -22.85 -11.88 -2.26
N HIS A 364 -22.11 -11.48 -3.30
CA HIS A 364 -20.82 -10.79 -3.15
C HIS A 364 -20.95 -9.35 -2.64
N GLN A 365 -19.88 -8.84 -2.03
CA GLN A 365 -19.85 -7.50 -1.42
C GLN A 365 -20.32 -6.38 -2.37
N ARG A 366 -19.93 -6.46 -3.65
CA ARG A 366 -20.28 -5.46 -4.65
C ARG A 366 -21.79 -5.36 -4.82
N ARG A 367 -22.47 -6.48 -5.04
CA ARG A 367 -23.93 -6.53 -5.21
C ARG A 367 -24.66 -6.05 -3.95
N GLN A 368 -24.20 -6.46 -2.77
CA GLN A 368 -24.73 -5.95 -1.50
C GLN A 368 -24.57 -4.42 -1.37
N GLN A 369 -23.50 -3.85 -1.95
CA GLN A 369 -23.25 -2.42 -1.90
C GLN A 369 -24.12 -1.64 -2.88
N GLU A 370 -24.33 -2.16 -4.09
CA GLU A 370 -25.27 -1.60 -5.06
C GLU A 370 -26.67 -1.50 -4.47
N ILE A 371 -27.25 -2.62 -4.04
CA ILE A 371 -28.60 -2.67 -3.45
C ILE A 371 -28.75 -1.68 -2.29
N PHE A 372 -27.76 -1.66 -1.38
CA PHE A 372 -27.80 -0.80 -0.21
C PHE A 372 -27.67 0.68 -0.58
N SER A 373 -26.77 1.03 -1.48
CA SER A 373 -26.62 2.42 -1.95
C SER A 373 -27.90 2.90 -2.63
N ASP A 374 -28.46 2.11 -3.54
CA ASP A 374 -29.65 2.46 -4.31
C ASP A 374 -30.88 2.64 -3.39
N SER A 375 -31.04 1.73 -2.42
CA SER A 375 -32.11 1.83 -1.43
C SER A 375 -31.98 3.08 -0.55
N MET A 376 -30.75 3.43 -0.15
CA MET A 376 -30.51 4.63 0.65
C MET A 376 -30.75 5.91 -0.15
N GLU A 377 -30.38 5.93 -1.43
CA GLU A 377 -30.68 7.04 -2.34
C GLU A 377 -32.19 7.23 -2.52
N GLY A 378 -32.94 6.14 -2.76
CA GLY A 378 -34.41 6.16 -2.81
C GLY A 378 -35.05 6.71 -1.52
N LEU A 379 -34.43 6.44 -0.37
CA LEU A 379 -34.86 6.97 0.92
C LEU A 379 -34.38 8.40 1.22
N GLY A 380 -33.71 9.06 0.28
CA GLY A 380 -33.19 10.42 0.44
C GLY A 380 -31.98 10.52 1.36
N ILE A 381 -31.18 9.46 1.45
CA ILE A 381 -29.96 9.36 2.28
C ILE A 381 -28.76 9.14 1.35
N PRO A 382 -28.23 10.20 0.71
CA PRO A 382 -27.21 10.06 -0.32
C PRO A 382 -25.84 9.68 0.27
N ASN A 383 -24.96 9.13 -0.59
CA ASN A 383 -23.58 8.78 -0.27
C ASN A 383 -23.41 7.75 0.86
N MET A 384 -24.43 6.92 1.09
CA MET A 384 -24.42 5.90 2.14
C MET A 384 -23.64 4.66 1.69
N THR A 385 -22.58 4.31 2.42
CA THR A 385 -21.75 3.12 2.14
C THR A 385 -21.70 2.20 3.34
N GLY A 386 -21.34 0.92 3.15
CA GLY A 386 -21.15 0.02 4.28
C GLY A 386 -20.09 0.51 5.29
N HIS A 387 -19.14 1.34 4.86
CA HIS A 387 -18.18 1.97 5.78
C HIS A 387 -18.85 2.97 6.74
N ILE A 388 -19.90 3.67 6.30
CA ILE A 388 -20.64 4.60 7.16
C ILE A 388 -21.36 3.87 8.30
N LEU A 389 -21.89 2.66 8.05
CA LEU A 389 -22.47 1.85 9.13
C LEU A 389 -21.43 1.52 10.20
N ARG A 390 -20.22 1.14 9.80
CA ARG A 390 -19.09 0.94 10.73
C ARG A 390 -18.75 2.22 11.50
N HIS A 391 -18.67 3.36 10.81
CA HIS A 391 -18.41 4.65 11.46
C HIS A 391 -19.51 5.00 12.46
N THR A 392 -20.76 4.76 12.10
CA THR A 392 -21.93 4.99 12.96
C THR A 392 -21.88 4.11 14.20
N ALA A 393 -21.64 2.80 14.03
CA ALA A 393 -21.53 1.85 15.14
C ALA A 393 -20.44 2.26 16.15
N ILE A 394 -19.24 2.57 15.65
CA ILE A 394 -18.12 2.99 16.50
C ILE A 394 -18.44 4.30 17.22
N THR A 395 -19.02 5.27 16.51
CA THR A 395 -19.40 6.56 17.11
C THR A 395 -20.43 6.36 18.22
N MET A 396 -21.45 5.52 17.99
CA MET A 396 -22.44 5.18 19.02
C MET A 396 -21.81 4.50 20.23
N MET A 397 -20.90 3.54 20.03
CA MET A 397 -20.20 2.89 21.15
C MET A 397 -19.40 3.90 21.98
N ILE A 398 -18.74 4.86 21.34
CA ILE A 398 -18.05 5.95 22.05
C ILE A 398 -19.03 6.85 22.80
N GLU A 399 -20.14 7.23 22.18
CA GLU A 399 -21.18 8.06 22.81
C GLU A 399 -21.86 7.34 24.00
N MET A 400 -21.94 6.01 23.96
CA MET A 400 -22.40 5.17 25.07
C MET A 400 -21.31 4.93 26.13
N GLY A 401 -20.08 5.36 25.87
CA GLY A 401 -18.95 5.29 26.81
C GLY A 401 -18.22 3.97 26.88
N GLU A 402 -18.29 3.19 25.82
CA GLU A 402 -17.51 1.97 25.71
C GLU A 402 -16.01 2.26 25.64
N THR A 403 -15.22 1.40 26.29
CA THR A 403 -13.77 1.56 26.29
C THR A 403 -13.18 1.34 24.90
N ALA A 404 -12.09 2.04 24.59
CA ALA A 404 -11.35 1.85 23.34
C ALA A 404 -10.94 0.38 23.11
N ALA A 405 -10.63 -0.35 24.18
CA ALA A 405 -10.30 -1.77 24.12
C ALA A 405 -11.50 -2.63 23.70
N ALA A 406 -12.69 -2.40 24.29
CA ALA A 406 -13.91 -3.11 23.92
C ALA A 406 -14.30 -2.84 22.46
N ILE A 407 -14.30 -1.57 22.04
CA ILE A 407 -14.61 -1.17 20.65
C ILE A 407 -13.59 -1.79 19.68
N SER A 408 -12.32 -1.77 20.02
CA SER A 408 -11.24 -2.39 19.23
C SER A 408 -11.46 -3.89 19.04
N ALA A 409 -11.77 -4.61 20.13
CA ALA A 409 -12.01 -6.05 20.12
C ALA A 409 -13.27 -6.40 19.30
N VAL A 410 -14.36 -5.67 19.50
CA VAL A 410 -15.61 -5.89 18.78
C VAL A 410 -15.46 -5.52 17.32
N CYS A 411 -15.01 -4.32 16.96
CA CYS A 411 -15.01 -3.89 15.56
C CYS A 411 -13.82 -4.41 14.74
N GLY A 412 -12.75 -4.92 15.37
CA GLY A 412 -11.54 -5.36 14.66
C GLY A 412 -10.75 -4.18 14.05
N ILE A 413 -10.67 -3.06 14.76
CA ILE A 413 -9.74 -1.95 14.47
C ILE A 413 -8.64 -1.94 15.52
N SER A 414 -7.47 -1.36 15.21
CA SER A 414 -6.50 -1.07 16.27
C SER A 414 -6.90 0.18 17.06
N ILE A 415 -6.52 0.23 18.33
CA ILE A 415 -6.70 1.40 19.20
C ILE A 415 -6.08 2.66 18.58
N ALA A 416 -4.89 2.56 17.98
CA ALA A 416 -4.27 3.69 17.28
C ALA A 416 -5.12 4.23 16.12
N VAL A 417 -5.79 3.34 15.36
CA VAL A 417 -6.73 3.74 14.31
C VAL A 417 -8.01 4.32 14.91
N LEU A 418 -8.51 3.74 16.01
CA LEU A 418 -9.65 4.27 16.75
C LEU A 418 -9.39 5.72 17.14
N HIS A 419 -8.25 6.01 17.80
CA HIS A 419 -7.94 7.37 18.21
C HIS A 419 -7.81 8.32 17.01
N ARG A 420 -6.98 7.95 16.02
CA ARG A 420 -6.75 8.81 14.86
C ARG A 420 -8.04 9.19 14.10
N VAL A 421 -9.00 8.27 14.02
CA VAL A 421 -10.20 8.45 13.18
C VAL A 421 -11.42 8.92 14.00
N TYR A 422 -11.53 8.51 15.27
CA TYR A 422 -12.75 8.64 16.07
C TYR A 422 -12.59 9.40 17.39
N ASP A 423 -11.37 9.75 17.82
CA ASP A 423 -11.10 10.55 19.06
C ASP A 423 -11.52 12.02 18.95
N HIS A 424 -12.29 12.35 17.92
CA HIS A 424 -12.88 13.67 17.72
C HIS A 424 -14.37 13.67 18.09
N SER A 425 -14.84 12.63 18.78
CA SER A 425 -16.18 12.62 19.36
C SER A 425 -16.32 13.83 20.29
N ASP A 426 -17.49 14.45 20.27
CA ASP A 426 -17.75 15.70 21.01
C ASP A 426 -17.29 15.53 22.47
N ASN A 427 -16.32 16.34 22.91
CA ASN A 427 -15.79 16.31 24.28
C ASN A 427 -16.91 16.39 25.32
N ARG A 428 -18.07 16.99 24.99
CA ARG A 428 -19.25 17.02 25.87
C ARG A 428 -19.89 15.64 26.05
N ALA A 429 -19.90 14.79 25.02
CA ALA A 429 -20.35 13.40 25.14
C ALA A 429 -19.42 12.61 26.06
N VAL A 430 -18.09 12.78 25.90
CA VAL A 430 -17.09 12.17 26.78
C VAL A 430 -17.22 12.65 28.23
N GLN A 431 -17.46 13.95 28.44
CA GLN A 431 -17.69 14.52 29.77
C GLN A 431 -18.95 13.97 30.45
N ARG A 432 -20.02 13.70 29.69
CA ARG A 432 -21.26 13.10 30.26
C ARG A 432 -21.02 11.71 30.84
N LEU A 433 -20.10 10.94 30.28
CA LEU A 433 -19.72 9.62 30.80
C LEU A 433 -19.04 9.72 32.16
N ALA A 434 -18.35 10.82 32.43
CA ALA A 434 -17.70 11.06 33.71
C ALA A 434 -18.72 11.41 34.82
N LEU A 435 -19.91 11.93 34.49
CA LEU A 435 -20.89 12.41 35.47
C LEU A 435 -21.27 11.33 36.50
N GLY A 436 -21.59 10.11 36.06
CA GLY A 436 -21.94 9.03 36.99
C GLY A 436 -20.79 8.60 37.90
N SER A 437 -19.54 8.74 37.45
CA SER A 437 -18.36 8.51 38.29
C SER A 437 -18.10 9.68 39.24
N MET A 438 -18.31 10.91 38.78
CA MET A 438 -18.21 12.12 39.60
C MET A 438 -19.23 12.11 40.75
N ASP A 439 -20.48 11.72 40.47
CA ASP A 439 -21.54 11.57 41.48
C ASP A 439 -21.15 10.54 42.54
N ARG A 440 -20.58 9.40 42.14
CA ARG A 440 -20.09 8.36 43.06
C ARG A 440 -18.88 8.78 43.90
N MET A 441 -18.10 9.76 43.44
CA MET A 441 -16.96 10.30 44.19
C MET A 441 -17.36 11.34 45.24
N MET A 442 -18.60 11.86 45.17
CA MET A 442 -19.13 12.83 46.14
C MET A 442 -19.91 12.17 47.29
N LEU A 443 -20.07 10.84 47.25
CA LEU A 443 -20.56 10.00 48.34
C LEU A 443 -19.37 9.38 49.08
#